data_AF-A0A662IYK9-F1
#
_entry.id   AF-A0A662IYK9-F1
#
_cell.length_a   1.000
_cell.length_b   1.000
_cell.length_c   1.000
_cell.angle_alpha   90.00
_cell.angle_beta   90.00
_cell.angle_gamma   90.00
#
_symmetry.space_group_name_H-M   'P 1'
#
loop_
_entity.id
_entity.type
_entity.pdbx_description
1 polymer ?
#
loop_
_entity_poly.entity_id
_entity_poly.type
_entity_poly.pdbx_seq_one_letter_code
_entity_poly.pdbx_strand_id
1 'polypeptide(L)'
;MSFMEDFYKILHPKLAVLIATYARDGKANAMACSWITPASEEPPLIAAFLSRTSYTRQLILENSCFTVNVPTQQMLKAVWIAGTRSGRRGDKIKLMEVTVKPARKVNAPIIEGCAAHLECKLNQSLEVGECTAVIGEVVDAYGDASLFHGGVWDVEKAQLILHLGGSMFTSMSGVVKAKAVIVFKSAGLGEVRAEVDSSECPRTANEVLRILPVRSKVKRWGGEVYFKVPLRLPPENARVEVKKGEVAYWPEGQCICVFFGKTPVSPSEDEVRAYSPVNVFARVFGDPTVFKALKEGDEIVVESY
;
A
#
# COMPACT_ATOMS: atom_id res chain seq x y z
N MET A 1 21.69 -19.89 -11.96
CA MET A 1 22.37 -19.17 -10.85
C MET A 1 21.58 -19.44 -9.58
N SER A 2 22.25 -19.77 -8.48
CA SER A 2 21.61 -20.01 -7.17
C SER A 2 21.87 -18.82 -6.26
N PHE A 3 20.86 -18.36 -5.54
CA PHE A 3 20.94 -17.26 -4.56
C PHE A 3 20.80 -17.77 -3.11
N MET A 4 21.07 -19.06 -2.87
CA MET A 4 20.79 -19.71 -1.58
C MET A 4 21.48 -19.03 -0.38
N GLU A 5 22.72 -18.55 -0.54
CA GLU A 5 23.45 -17.88 0.55
C GLU A 5 22.89 -16.49 0.90
N ASP A 6 22.19 -15.87 -0.04
CA ASP A 6 21.63 -14.53 0.05
C ASP A 6 20.09 -14.54 -0.03
N PHE A 7 19.46 -15.68 0.25
CA PHE A 7 18.01 -15.89 0.02
C PHE A 7 17.15 -14.81 0.69
N TYR A 8 17.53 -14.38 1.89
CA TYR A 8 16.81 -13.35 2.66
C TYR A 8 16.91 -11.96 2.00
N LYS A 9 17.96 -11.69 1.21
CA LYS A 9 18.14 -10.42 0.49
C LYS A 9 17.12 -10.24 -0.63
N ILE A 10 16.49 -11.32 -1.11
CA ILE A 10 15.38 -11.25 -2.08
C ILE A 10 14.19 -10.49 -1.49
N LEU A 11 14.05 -10.45 -0.15
CA LEU A 11 12.99 -9.74 0.56
C LEU A 11 13.32 -8.26 0.84
N HIS A 12 14.41 -7.73 0.28
CA HIS A 12 14.79 -6.32 0.35
C HIS A 12 14.26 -5.54 -0.89
N PRO A 13 14.11 -4.20 -0.82
CA PRO A 13 14.41 -3.32 0.31
C PRO A 13 13.45 -3.50 1.50
N LYS A 14 13.97 -3.35 2.72
CA LYS A 14 13.17 -3.38 3.95
C LYS A 14 13.29 -2.07 4.71
N LEU A 15 12.22 -1.63 5.36
CA LEU A 15 12.26 -0.46 6.25
C LEU A 15 13.34 -0.65 7.31
N ALA A 16 14.28 0.29 7.40
CA ALA A 16 15.30 0.29 8.45
C ALA A 16 14.80 1.13 9.62
N VAL A 17 14.58 0.49 10.77
CA VAL A 17 14.18 1.17 12.01
C VAL A 17 15.34 1.23 13.00
N LEU A 18 15.24 2.13 13.97
CA LEU A 18 16.13 2.19 15.13
C LEU A 18 15.41 1.62 16.36
N ILE A 19 15.87 0.47 16.85
CA ILE A 19 15.38 -0.13 18.09
C ILE A 19 16.23 0.39 19.24
N ALA A 20 15.59 1.03 20.24
CA ALA A 20 16.28 1.64 21.36
C ALA A 20 15.78 1.13 22.72
N THR A 21 16.69 1.04 23.69
CA THR A 21 16.44 0.62 25.08
C THR A 21 17.56 1.16 25.98
N TYR A 22 17.43 1.04 27.30
CA TYR A 22 18.48 1.48 28.23
C TYR A 22 19.44 0.35 28.59
N ALA A 23 20.70 0.69 28.82
CA ALA A 23 21.64 -0.18 29.53
C ALA A 23 21.37 -0.13 31.05
N ARG A 24 21.94 -1.08 31.80
CA ARG A 24 21.79 -1.15 33.26
C ARG A 24 22.27 0.11 33.98
N ASP A 25 23.21 0.84 33.40
CA ASP A 25 23.73 2.13 33.91
C ASP A 25 22.86 3.34 33.51
N GLY A 26 21.68 3.09 32.92
CA GLY A 26 20.74 4.12 32.47
C GLY A 26 21.09 4.75 31.13
N LYS A 27 22.23 4.40 30.51
CA LYS A 27 22.60 4.98 29.20
C LYS A 27 21.73 4.41 28.08
N ALA A 28 21.28 5.28 27.19
CA ALA A 28 20.55 4.86 26.00
C ALA A 28 21.45 4.06 25.05
N ASN A 29 20.88 3.02 24.45
CA ASN A 29 21.52 2.23 23.40
C ASN A 29 20.52 2.00 22.27
N ALA A 30 21.00 2.05 21.03
CA ALA A 30 20.19 1.80 19.85
C ALA A 30 20.88 0.87 18.85
N MET A 31 20.10 0.12 18.07
CA MET A 31 20.56 -0.61 16.90
C MET A 31 19.68 -0.34 15.68
N ALA A 32 20.25 -0.45 14.49
CA ALA A 32 19.46 -0.54 13.27
C ALA A 32 18.92 -1.96 13.12
N CYS A 33 17.66 -2.09 12.74
CA CYS A 33 17.02 -3.36 12.42
C CYS A 33 16.18 -3.19 11.17
N SER A 34 16.36 -4.04 10.17
CA SER A 34 15.49 -4.11 8.99
C SER A 34 14.65 -5.38 8.97
N TRP A 35 14.98 -6.37 9.82
CA TRP A 35 14.22 -7.59 9.98
C TRP A 35 13.16 -7.38 11.07
N ILE A 36 12.17 -6.56 10.73
CA ILE A 36 11.02 -6.22 11.57
C ILE A 36 9.74 -6.22 10.74
N THR A 37 8.62 -6.62 11.34
CA THR A 37 7.30 -6.61 10.69
C THR A 37 6.18 -6.57 11.75
N PRO A 38 4.97 -6.06 11.43
CA PRO A 38 3.77 -6.39 12.19
C PRO A 38 3.59 -7.91 12.29
N ALA A 39 3.13 -8.37 13.44
CA ALA A 39 2.86 -9.78 13.73
C ALA A 39 1.37 -10.05 14.07
N SER A 40 0.66 -9.06 14.60
CA SER A 40 -0.77 -9.13 14.92
C SER A 40 -1.37 -7.73 15.00
N GLU A 41 -2.65 -7.59 14.62
CA GLU A 41 -3.42 -6.35 14.79
C GLU A 41 -4.11 -6.30 16.16
N GLU A 42 -4.74 -7.41 16.58
CA GLU A 42 -5.41 -7.54 17.87
C GLU A 42 -4.98 -8.85 18.59
N PRO A 43 -4.17 -8.78 19.66
CA PRO A 43 -3.51 -7.58 20.19
C PRO A 43 -2.45 -7.02 19.21
N PRO A 44 -2.05 -5.73 19.34
CA PRO A 44 -1.09 -5.11 18.44
C PRO A 44 0.33 -5.60 18.74
N LEU A 45 0.84 -6.51 17.91
CA LEU A 45 2.17 -7.11 18.08
C LEU A 45 3.07 -6.81 16.88
N ILE A 46 4.35 -6.57 17.15
CA ILE A 46 5.42 -6.56 16.15
C ILE A 46 6.43 -7.68 16.43
N ALA A 47 7.10 -8.16 15.40
CA ALA A 47 8.20 -9.10 15.50
C ALA A 47 9.48 -8.46 14.95
N ALA A 48 10.55 -8.47 15.75
CA ALA A 48 11.90 -8.07 15.33
C ALA A 48 12.88 -9.23 15.52
N PHE A 49 13.71 -9.50 14.52
CA PHE A 49 14.67 -10.60 14.53
C PHE A 49 16.07 -10.05 14.77
N LEU A 50 16.60 -10.28 15.97
CA LEU A 50 17.86 -9.69 16.40
C LEU A 50 18.92 -10.78 16.52
N SER A 51 20.14 -10.56 16.01
CA SER A 51 21.24 -11.52 16.20
C SER A 51 21.43 -11.86 17.69
N ARG A 52 21.68 -13.14 18.00
CA ARG A 52 21.94 -13.58 19.38
C ARG A 52 23.12 -12.88 20.05
N THR A 53 24.03 -12.32 19.26
CA THR A 53 25.20 -11.55 19.76
C THR A 53 24.90 -10.07 19.98
N SER A 54 23.72 -9.58 19.58
CA SER A 54 23.33 -8.18 19.70
C SER A 54 23.27 -7.73 21.16
N TYR A 55 23.88 -6.59 21.45
CA TYR A 55 23.78 -5.96 22.76
C TYR A 55 22.36 -5.48 23.04
N THR A 56 21.69 -4.88 22.05
CA THR A 56 20.30 -4.46 22.19
C THR A 56 19.39 -5.63 22.48
N ARG A 57 19.60 -6.81 21.84
CA ARG A 57 18.83 -8.03 22.16
C ARG A 57 18.99 -8.41 23.64
N GLN A 58 20.21 -8.41 24.17
CA GLN A 58 20.44 -8.66 25.59
C GLN A 58 19.66 -7.66 26.46
N LEU A 59 19.80 -6.37 26.18
CA LEU A 59 19.14 -5.31 26.98
C LEU A 59 17.61 -5.39 26.93
N ILE A 60 17.03 -5.77 25.79
CA ILE A 60 15.58 -5.96 25.67
C ILE A 60 15.09 -7.09 26.57
N LEU A 61 15.80 -8.22 26.59
CA LEU A 61 15.42 -9.35 27.45
C LEU A 61 15.59 -9.01 28.94
N GLU A 62 16.56 -8.15 29.28
CA GLU A 62 16.74 -7.67 30.66
C GLU A 62 15.68 -6.66 31.08
N ASN A 63 15.32 -5.71 30.21
CA ASN A 63 14.41 -4.60 30.53
C ASN A 63 12.93 -4.90 30.25
N SER A 64 12.65 -5.95 29.46
CA SER A 64 11.31 -6.31 28.98
C SER A 64 10.57 -5.16 28.27
N CYS A 65 11.31 -4.18 27.72
CA CYS A 65 10.73 -3.10 26.92
C CYS A 65 11.76 -2.42 25.99
N PHE A 66 11.25 -1.79 24.94
CA PHE A 66 12.01 -1.07 23.93
C PHE A 66 11.13 -0.11 23.14
N THR A 67 11.76 0.79 22.39
CA THR A 67 11.08 1.58 21.37
C THR A 67 11.54 1.17 19.98
N VAL A 68 10.64 1.31 19.01
CA VAL A 68 10.96 1.24 17.57
C VAL A 68 10.80 2.64 17.01
N ASN A 69 11.86 3.21 16.47
CA ASN A 69 11.87 4.57 15.93
C ASN A 69 12.04 4.49 14.42
N VAL A 70 11.22 5.22 13.66
CA VAL A 70 11.18 5.19 12.19
C VAL A 70 11.98 6.38 11.65
N PRO A 71 13.24 6.20 11.25
CA PRO A 71 14.08 7.28 10.73
C PRO A 71 13.72 7.66 9.30
N THR A 72 14.03 8.90 8.93
CA THR A 72 14.01 9.38 7.55
C THR A 72 15.40 9.27 6.91
N GLN A 73 15.50 9.53 5.61
CA GLN A 73 16.76 9.51 4.87
C GLN A 73 17.81 10.47 5.44
N GLN A 74 17.40 11.60 6.04
CA GLN A 74 18.33 12.55 6.66
C GLN A 74 19.10 11.94 7.85
N MET A 75 18.57 10.87 8.45
CA MET A 75 19.19 10.17 9.58
C MET A 75 20.11 9.01 9.15
N LEU A 76 20.49 8.90 7.87
CA LEU A 76 21.34 7.82 7.34
C LEU A 76 22.62 7.61 8.17
N LYS A 77 23.28 8.68 8.62
CA LYS A 77 24.47 8.59 9.50
C LYS A 77 24.15 7.85 10.80
N ALA A 78 23.05 8.23 11.46
CA ALA A 78 22.61 7.60 12.71
C ALA A 78 22.25 6.13 12.47
N VAL A 79 21.54 5.80 11.39
CA VAL A 79 21.19 4.42 11.00
C VAL A 79 22.44 3.58 10.73
N TRP A 80 23.42 4.11 10.00
CA TRP A 80 24.66 3.41 9.70
C TRP A 80 25.49 3.10 10.95
N ILE A 81 25.64 4.08 11.83
CA ILE A 81 26.32 3.88 13.12
C ILE A 81 25.54 2.88 13.96
N ALA A 82 24.20 3.00 13.99
CA ALA A 82 23.26 2.07 14.61
C ALA A 82 23.41 0.61 14.12
N GLY A 83 23.77 0.37 12.87
CA GLY A 83 23.98 -0.98 12.35
C GLY A 83 25.39 -1.54 12.57
N THR A 84 26.42 -0.68 12.61
CA THR A 84 27.83 -1.13 12.48
C THR A 84 28.64 -1.06 13.76
N ARG A 85 28.14 -0.42 14.81
CA ARG A 85 28.84 -0.27 16.09
C ARG A 85 28.03 -0.89 17.22
N SER A 86 28.71 -1.58 18.14
CA SER A 86 28.08 -2.14 19.34
C SER A 86 28.16 -1.15 20.49
N GLY A 87 27.06 -0.95 21.21
CA GLY A 87 27.03 -0.13 22.44
C GLY A 87 27.89 -0.70 23.59
N ARG A 88 28.38 -1.94 23.48
CA ARG A 88 29.38 -2.49 24.43
C ARG A 88 30.72 -1.75 24.39
N ARG A 89 31.05 -1.11 23.26
CA ARG A 89 32.37 -0.52 22.98
C ARG A 89 32.38 1.01 23.04
N GLY A 90 31.35 1.63 23.61
CA GLY A 90 31.28 3.08 23.80
C GLY A 90 29.88 3.66 23.67
N ASP A 91 29.78 4.97 23.88
CA ASP A 91 28.52 5.72 23.75
C ASP A 91 28.19 5.97 22.27
N LYS A 92 27.30 5.13 21.77
CA LYS A 92 26.88 5.13 20.39
C LYS A 92 25.89 6.24 20.06
N ILE A 93 25.08 6.67 21.03
CA ILE A 93 24.11 7.76 20.86
C ILE A 93 24.87 9.05 20.56
N LYS A 94 25.98 9.28 21.27
CA LYS A 94 26.88 10.41 20.98
C LYS A 94 27.46 10.34 19.57
N LEU A 95 27.92 9.17 19.12
CA LEU A 95 28.47 8.99 17.76
C LEU A 95 27.40 9.19 16.67
N MET A 96 26.17 8.77 16.94
CA MET A 96 25.02 8.96 16.06
C MET A 96 24.64 10.44 15.90
N GLU A 97 25.10 11.32 16.80
CA GLU A 97 24.74 12.74 16.85
C GLU A 97 23.22 12.96 16.91
N VAL A 98 22.55 12.13 17.71
CA VAL A 98 21.11 12.22 17.94
C VAL A 98 20.81 12.54 19.39
N THR A 99 19.64 13.13 19.61
CA THR A 99 19.07 13.36 20.95
C THR A 99 18.08 12.24 21.27
N VAL A 100 18.05 11.81 22.53
CA VAL A 100 17.08 10.84 23.02
C VAL A 100 16.19 11.46 24.10
N LYS A 101 14.93 11.02 24.15
CA LYS A 101 13.96 11.44 25.18
C LYS A 101 13.31 10.21 25.82
N PRO A 102 12.86 10.27 27.08
CA PRO A 102 12.04 9.22 27.66
C PRO A 102 10.77 8.98 26.84
N ALA A 103 10.41 7.71 26.68
CA ALA A 103 9.12 7.32 26.13
C ALA A 103 7.98 7.56 27.13
N ARG A 104 6.72 7.53 26.68
CA ARG A 104 5.51 7.90 27.45
C ARG A 104 4.97 6.76 28.33
N LYS A 105 5.10 5.52 27.88
CA LYS A 105 4.48 4.31 28.44
C LYS A 105 5.47 3.21 28.81
N VAL A 106 6.70 3.24 28.29
CA VAL A 106 7.75 2.25 28.59
C VAL A 106 9.05 2.88 29.09
N ASN A 107 9.83 2.12 29.86
CA ASN A 107 11.16 2.54 30.33
C ASN A 107 12.24 2.33 29.24
N ALA A 108 12.10 3.04 28.13
CA ALA A 108 13.05 3.05 27.03
C ALA A 108 13.11 4.46 26.40
N PRO A 109 14.20 4.82 25.71
CA PRO A 109 14.30 6.11 25.05
C PRO A 109 13.63 6.07 23.66
N ILE A 110 13.03 7.17 23.23
CA ILE A 110 12.82 7.49 21.81
C ILE A 110 14.00 8.30 21.25
N ILE A 111 14.20 8.26 19.94
CA ILE A 111 15.23 9.03 19.24
C ILE A 111 14.56 10.21 18.52
N GLU A 112 14.89 11.43 18.91
CA GLU A 112 14.32 12.62 18.29
C GLU A 112 14.66 12.74 16.80
N GLY A 113 13.75 13.34 16.03
CA GLY A 113 13.90 13.51 14.59
C GLY A 113 13.44 12.30 13.76
N CYS A 114 13.13 11.16 14.38
CA CYS A 114 12.41 10.09 13.70
C CYS A 114 10.96 10.50 13.37
N ALA A 115 10.44 10.01 12.25
CA ALA A 115 9.10 10.31 11.76
C ALA A 115 7.99 9.71 12.63
N ALA A 116 8.26 8.56 13.27
CA ALA A 116 7.34 7.91 14.19
C ALA A 116 8.07 7.03 15.22
N HIS A 117 7.34 6.67 16.27
CA HIS A 117 7.77 5.86 17.39
C HIS A 117 6.69 4.85 17.74
N LEU A 118 7.12 3.62 18.03
CA LEU A 118 6.32 2.61 18.70
C LEU A 118 6.96 2.32 20.06
N GLU A 119 6.14 2.25 21.10
CA GLU A 119 6.55 1.84 22.43
C GLU A 119 6.13 0.40 22.68
N CYS A 120 7.08 -0.47 22.97
CA CYS A 120 6.85 -1.90 23.03
C CYS A 120 7.19 -2.48 24.41
N LYS A 121 6.28 -3.29 24.96
CA LYS A 121 6.58 -4.24 26.04
C LYS A 121 6.96 -5.57 25.42
N LEU A 122 7.97 -6.25 25.97
CA LEU A 122 8.31 -7.59 25.54
C LEU A 122 7.16 -8.54 25.87
N ASN A 123 6.54 -9.12 24.85
CA ASN A 123 5.47 -10.10 25.00
C ASN A 123 6.05 -11.52 25.10
N GLN A 124 6.92 -11.88 24.14
CA GLN A 124 7.61 -13.17 24.13
C GLN A 124 8.90 -13.09 23.31
N SER A 125 9.79 -14.06 23.51
CA SER A 125 10.99 -14.22 22.69
C SER A 125 11.26 -15.68 22.36
N LEU A 126 11.72 -15.95 21.14
CA LEU A 126 12.01 -17.30 20.66
C LEU A 126 13.35 -17.32 19.94
N GLU A 127 14.18 -18.33 20.20
CA GLU A 127 15.41 -18.53 19.42
C GLU A 127 15.07 -19.16 18.07
N VAL A 128 15.54 -18.53 16.99
CA VAL A 128 15.30 -18.93 15.60
C VAL A 128 16.62 -18.88 14.83
N GLY A 129 17.33 -20.01 14.80
CA GLY A 129 18.66 -20.09 14.19
C GLY A 129 19.68 -19.18 14.87
N GLU A 130 20.31 -18.28 14.11
CA GLU A 130 21.26 -17.27 14.59
C GLU A 130 20.62 -16.02 15.21
N CYS A 131 19.31 -15.90 15.12
CA CYS A 131 18.52 -14.78 15.62
C CYS A 131 17.65 -15.18 16.82
N THR A 132 17.27 -14.18 17.59
CA THR A 132 16.16 -14.24 18.54
C THR A 132 15.01 -13.43 17.94
N ALA A 133 13.85 -14.05 17.75
CA ALA A 133 12.60 -13.38 17.46
C ALA A 133 12.11 -12.71 18.75
N VAL A 134 12.04 -11.38 18.75
CA VAL A 134 11.52 -10.55 19.84
C VAL A 134 10.14 -10.08 19.42
N ILE A 135 9.11 -10.54 20.15
CA ILE A 135 7.73 -10.11 19.93
C ILE A 135 7.39 -9.02 20.95
N GLY A 136 7.08 -7.83 20.45
CA GLY A 136 6.72 -6.67 21.26
C GLY A 136 5.24 -6.36 21.14
N GLU A 137 4.55 -6.20 22.27
CA GLU A 137 3.21 -5.60 22.33
C GLU A 137 3.33 -4.08 22.27
N VAL A 138 2.72 -3.47 21.26
CA VAL A 138 2.72 -2.02 21.05
C VAL A 138 1.72 -1.38 22.02
N VAL A 139 2.23 -0.64 23.00
CA VAL A 139 1.41 0.03 24.04
C VAL A 139 1.24 1.53 23.81
N ASP A 140 2.01 2.11 22.89
CA ASP A 140 1.80 3.47 22.36
C ASP A 140 2.40 3.57 20.94
N ALA A 141 1.83 4.43 20.11
CA ALA A 141 2.29 4.70 18.76
C ALA A 141 1.99 6.15 18.38
N TYR A 142 3.02 6.90 17.97
CA TYR A 142 2.87 8.31 17.62
C TYR A 142 3.97 8.78 16.67
N GLY A 143 3.72 9.86 15.95
CA GLY A 143 4.67 10.42 14.99
C GLY A 143 4.19 11.74 14.40
N ASP A 144 4.85 12.18 13.35
CA ASP A 144 4.48 13.37 12.60
C ASP A 144 3.24 13.11 11.73
N ALA A 145 2.10 13.68 12.14
CA ALA A 145 0.83 13.54 11.43
C ALA A 145 0.83 14.17 10.03
N SER A 146 1.81 15.04 9.72
CA SER A 146 2.01 15.57 8.36
C SER A 146 2.67 14.56 7.41
N LEU A 147 3.31 13.53 7.96
CA LEU A 147 3.98 12.46 7.21
C LEU A 147 3.15 11.17 7.15
N PHE A 148 2.27 10.93 8.13
CA PHE A 148 1.43 9.72 8.19
C PHE A 148 -0.03 10.07 8.48
N HIS A 149 -0.91 9.80 7.52
CA HIS A 149 -2.34 10.12 7.64
C HIS A 149 -3.21 9.06 6.95
N GLY A 150 -4.36 8.72 7.53
CA GLY A 150 -5.27 7.71 6.95
C GLY A 150 -4.66 6.31 6.83
N GLY A 151 -3.71 5.96 7.71
CA GLY A 151 -3.03 4.67 7.70
C GLY A 151 -1.91 4.52 6.66
N VAL A 152 -1.54 5.60 5.96
CA VAL A 152 -0.52 5.57 4.90
C VAL A 152 0.52 6.69 5.08
N TRP A 153 1.74 6.43 4.62
CA TRP A 153 2.81 7.42 4.58
C TRP A 153 2.68 8.32 3.35
N ASP A 154 2.90 9.63 3.53
CA ASP A 154 3.23 10.55 2.44
C ASP A 154 4.67 10.25 2.00
N VAL A 155 4.80 9.40 0.97
CA VAL A 155 6.12 8.88 0.54
C VAL A 155 7.06 9.97 0.04
N GLU A 156 6.52 11.06 -0.50
CA GLU A 156 7.31 12.18 -1.02
C GLU A 156 7.92 12.98 0.12
N LYS A 157 7.15 13.26 1.18
CA LYS A 157 7.64 14.00 2.34
C LYS A 157 8.42 13.15 3.32
N ALA A 158 7.95 11.94 3.62
CA ALA A 158 8.51 11.11 4.69
C ALA A 158 9.93 10.63 4.36
N GLN A 159 10.22 10.35 3.09
CA GLN A 159 11.52 9.86 2.61
C GLN A 159 12.11 8.80 3.56
N LEU A 160 11.30 7.80 3.93
CA LEU A 160 11.73 6.74 4.85
C LEU A 160 12.92 5.98 4.26
N ILE A 161 13.85 5.59 5.13
CA ILE A 161 15.06 4.88 4.73
C ILE A 161 14.83 3.37 4.70
N LEU A 162 15.12 2.76 3.55
CA LEU A 162 15.02 1.32 3.33
C LEU A 162 16.41 0.73 3.10
N HIS A 163 16.70 -0.40 3.75
CA HIS A 163 17.97 -1.12 3.61
C HIS A 163 17.92 -2.09 2.44
N LEU A 164 18.90 -2.03 1.55
CA LEU A 164 19.06 -2.96 0.41
C LEU A 164 19.99 -4.13 0.75
N GLY A 165 21.10 -3.84 1.44
CA GLY A 165 22.13 -4.83 1.76
C GLY A 165 23.47 -4.15 1.98
N GLY A 166 24.27 -4.66 2.92
CA GLY A 166 25.56 -4.03 3.28
C GLY A 166 25.38 -2.55 3.66
N SER A 167 26.12 -1.66 3.02
CA SER A 167 26.05 -0.20 3.19
C SER A 167 25.06 0.51 2.27
N MET A 168 24.27 -0.23 1.48
CA MET A 168 23.36 0.34 0.49
C MET A 168 21.97 0.56 1.09
N PHE A 169 21.43 1.75 0.88
CA PHE A 169 20.10 2.18 1.29
C PHE A 169 19.39 2.90 0.13
N THR A 170 18.06 2.94 0.19
CA THR A 170 17.21 3.69 -0.74
C THR A 170 16.09 4.38 0.02
N SER A 171 15.37 5.30 -0.61
CA SER A 171 14.08 5.79 -0.16
C SER A 171 12.98 5.40 -1.16
N MET A 172 11.72 5.62 -0.79
CA MET A 172 10.57 5.37 -1.68
C MET A 172 10.48 6.45 -2.76
N SER A 173 10.25 6.05 -4.00
CA SER A 173 9.95 6.97 -5.12
C SER A 173 8.56 6.69 -5.68
N GLY A 174 7.65 7.66 -5.50
CA GLY A 174 6.30 7.63 -6.05
C GLY A 174 5.34 6.66 -5.37
N VAL A 175 4.07 6.73 -5.77
CA VAL A 175 2.99 5.85 -5.32
C VAL A 175 2.41 5.16 -6.54
N VAL A 176 2.32 3.83 -6.47
CA VAL A 176 1.53 3.04 -7.43
C VAL A 176 0.27 2.60 -6.71
N LYS A 177 -0.90 3.01 -7.22
CA LYS A 177 -2.19 2.54 -6.70
C LYS A 177 -2.59 1.27 -7.44
N ALA A 178 -2.98 0.24 -6.69
CA ALA A 178 -3.69 -0.89 -7.27
C ALA A 178 -4.98 -0.39 -7.92
N LYS A 179 -5.25 -0.84 -9.15
CA LYS A 179 -6.49 -0.52 -9.85
C LYS A 179 -7.56 -1.53 -9.43
N ALA A 180 -8.76 -1.03 -9.11
CA ALA A 180 -9.90 -1.90 -8.80
C ALA A 180 -10.31 -2.67 -10.06
N VAL A 181 -10.96 -3.82 -9.87
CA VAL A 181 -11.53 -4.61 -10.97
C VAL A 181 -13.04 -4.70 -10.76
N ILE A 182 -13.79 -4.48 -11.82
CA ILE A 182 -15.23 -4.75 -11.87
C ILE A 182 -15.50 -5.98 -12.72
N VAL A 183 -16.55 -6.73 -12.38
CA VAL A 183 -16.95 -7.95 -13.08
C VAL A 183 -18.36 -7.76 -13.63
N PHE A 184 -18.51 -7.92 -14.93
CA PHE A 184 -19.80 -8.03 -15.62
C PHE A 184 -20.21 -9.49 -15.68
N LYS A 185 -21.40 -9.80 -15.18
CA LYS A 185 -21.96 -11.16 -15.17
C LYS A 185 -23.29 -11.19 -15.87
N SER A 186 -23.45 -12.14 -16.80
CA SER A 186 -24.73 -12.41 -17.45
C SER A 186 -24.73 -13.84 -17.99
N ALA A 187 -25.89 -14.49 -18.07
CA ALA A 187 -26.00 -15.86 -18.56
C ALA A 187 -25.43 -16.04 -19.99
N GLY A 188 -25.62 -15.04 -20.86
CA GLY A 188 -25.09 -15.07 -22.23
C GLY A 188 -23.61 -14.66 -22.36
N LEU A 189 -23.04 -14.04 -21.32
CA LEU A 189 -21.67 -13.50 -21.31
C LEU A 189 -20.69 -14.37 -20.50
N GLY A 190 -21.20 -15.09 -19.49
CA GLY A 190 -20.36 -15.59 -18.41
C GLY A 190 -19.91 -14.44 -17.51
N GLU A 191 -18.64 -14.47 -17.11
CA GLU A 191 -17.99 -13.39 -16.36
C GLU A 191 -16.93 -12.70 -17.21
N VAL A 192 -17.03 -11.38 -17.34
CA VAL A 192 -16.02 -10.55 -18.02
C VAL A 192 -15.56 -9.47 -17.07
N ARG A 193 -14.25 -9.33 -16.95
CA ARG A 193 -13.61 -8.40 -16.00
C ARG A 193 -13.16 -7.13 -16.73
N ALA A 194 -13.19 -6.01 -16.02
CA ALA A 194 -12.62 -4.75 -16.47
C ALA A 194 -11.80 -4.09 -15.36
N GLU A 195 -10.66 -3.52 -15.72
CA GLU A 195 -9.81 -2.72 -14.84
C GLU A 195 -10.39 -1.30 -14.75
N VAL A 196 -10.60 -0.82 -13.53
CA VAL A 196 -10.99 0.57 -13.27
C VAL A 196 -9.77 1.46 -13.44
N ASP A 197 -9.89 2.46 -14.32
CA ASP A 197 -8.90 3.49 -14.51
C ASP A 197 -9.45 4.83 -14.02
N SER A 198 -8.91 5.28 -12.89
CA SER A 198 -9.30 6.55 -12.27
C SER A 198 -8.46 7.75 -12.74
N SER A 199 -7.61 7.57 -13.75
CA SER A 199 -6.74 8.66 -14.24
C SER A 199 -7.50 9.76 -14.98
N GLU A 200 -8.48 9.41 -15.81
CA GLU A 200 -9.31 10.39 -16.55
C GLU A 200 -10.49 10.90 -15.70
N CYS A 201 -11.27 9.99 -15.09
CA CYS A 201 -12.51 10.31 -14.39
C CYS A 201 -12.55 9.76 -12.95
N PRO A 202 -11.70 10.25 -12.03
CA PRO A 202 -11.57 9.69 -10.68
C PRO A 202 -12.87 9.76 -9.85
N ARG A 203 -13.66 10.82 -9.96
CA ARG A 203 -14.93 10.93 -9.22
C ARG A 203 -15.92 9.87 -9.72
N THR A 204 -16.05 9.73 -11.04
CA THR A 204 -16.92 8.74 -11.67
C THR A 204 -16.52 7.32 -11.27
N ALA A 205 -15.24 6.98 -11.36
CA ALA A 205 -14.74 5.66 -10.95
C ALA A 205 -15.10 5.32 -9.49
N ASN A 206 -14.87 6.25 -8.56
CA ASN A 206 -15.17 6.06 -7.14
C ASN A 206 -16.67 5.91 -6.85
N GLU A 207 -17.50 6.75 -7.46
CA GLU A 207 -18.95 6.72 -7.26
C GLU A 207 -19.59 5.49 -7.90
N VAL A 208 -19.10 5.05 -9.06
CA VAL A 208 -19.52 3.77 -9.64
C VAL A 208 -19.16 2.62 -8.70
N LEU A 209 -17.93 2.55 -8.18
CA LEU A 209 -17.53 1.49 -7.25
C LEU A 209 -18.39 1.46 -5.97
N ARG A 210 -18.84 2.62 -5.47
CA ARG A 210 -19.67 2.72 -4.26
C ARG A 210 -21.08 2.16 -4.41
N ILE A 211 -21.65 2.18 -5.62
CA ILE A 211 -23.00 1.66 -5.86
C ILE A 211 -23.02 0.17 -6.20
N LEU A 212 -21.85 -0.46 -6.42
CA LEU A 212 -21.78 -1.88 -6.73
C LEU A 212 -22.10 -2.73 -5.48
N PRO A 213 -22.77 -3.88 -5.64
CA PRO A 213 -23.22 -4.47 -6.90
C PRO A 213 -24.50 -3.83 -7.46
N VAL A 214 -24.59 -3.75 -8.79
CA VAL A 214 -25.79 -3.29 -9.51
C VAL A 214 -26.32 -4.38 -10.43
N ARG A 215 -27.64 -4.58 -10.41
CA ARG A 215 -28.36 -5.47 -11.32
C ARG A 215 -29.24 -4.63 -12.25
N SER A 216 -29.18 -4.90 -13.55
CA SER A 216 -29.90 -4.13 -14.55
C SER A 216 -30.24 -4.96 -15.79
N LYS A 217 -30.85 -4.33 -16.78
CA LYS A 217 -31.23 -4.93 -18.06
C LYS A 217 -30.44 -4.29 -19.19
N VAL A 218 -29.84 -5.13 -20.01
CA VAL A 218 -29.01 -4.72 -21.15
C VAL A 218 -29.89 -4.08 -22.22
N LYS A 219 -29.43 -2.93 -22.72
CA LYS A 219 -29.83 -2.36 -23.99
C LYS A 219 -28.65 -2.41 -24.95
N ARG A 220 -28.95 -2.40 -26.25
CA ARG A 220 -27.93 -2.50 -27.29
C ARG A 220 -28.06 -1.38 -28.30
N TRP A 221 -26.93 -0.87 -28.77
CA TRP A 221 -26.89 0.16 -29.81
C TRP A 221 -25.65 -0.02 -30.69
N GLY A 222 -25.81 -0.74 -31.80
CA GLY A 222 -24.68 -1.15 -32.64
C GLY A 222 -23.67 -2.02 -31.87
N GLY A 223 -22.42 -1.56 -31.84
CA GLY A 223 -21.28 -2.14 -31.13
C GLY A 223 -21.15 -1.69 -29.67
N GLU A 224 -22.24 -1.31 -29.03
CA GLU A 224 -22.30 -0.92 -27.62
C GLU A 224 -23.42 -1.68 -26.89
N VAL A 225 -23.15 -2.06 -25.65
CA VAL A 225 -24.19 -2.42 -24.67
C VAL A 225 -24.20 -1.39 -23.55
N TYR A 226 -25.38 -1.05 -23.07
CA TYR A 226 -25.53 -0.12 -21.97
C TYR A 226 -26.70 -0.51 -21.08
N PHE A 227 -26.63 -0.14 -19.81
CA PHE A 227 -27.65 -0.50 -18.82
C PHE A 227 -27.72 0.55 -17.71
N LYS A 228 -28.92 0.78 -17.18
CA LYS A 228 -29.14 1.80 -16.16
C LYS A 228 -28.48 1.44 -14.84
N VAL A 229 -27.97 2.45 -14.15
CA VAL A 229 -27.43 2.37 -12.80
C VAL A 229 -28.09 3.41 -11.90
N PRO A 230 -28.23 3.18 -10.58
CA PRO A 230 -28.85 4.12 -9.64
C PRO A 230 -27.89 5.26 -9.27
N LEU A 231 -27.31 5.91 -10.27
CA LEU A 231 -26.27 6.91 -10.09
C LEU A 231 -26.51 8.09 -11.03
N ARG A 232 -26.45 9.30 -10.49
CA ARG A 232 -26.53 10.56 -11.25
C ARG A 232 -25.26 11.36 -11.01
N LEU A 233 -24.43 11.48 -12.05
CA LEU A 233 -23.23 12.29 -12.02
C LEU A 233 -23.22 13.28 -13.18
N PRO A 234 -22.66 14.48 -13.01
CA PRO A 234 -22.39 15.34 -14.14
C PRO A 234 -21.21 14.81 -14.98
N PRO A 235 -21.02 15.33 -16.20
CA PRO A 235 -19.82 15.08 -16.99
C PRO A 235 -18.53 15.35 -16.19
N GLU A 236 -17.50 14.54 -16.44
CA GLU A 236 -16.16 14.64 -15.85
C GLU A 236 -15.17 14.26 -16.94
N ASN A 237 -14.40 15.22 -17.46
CA ASN A 237 -13.51 15.02 -18.62
C ASN A 237 -14.17 14.24 -19.77
N ALA A 238 -15.48 14.46 -19.96
CA ALA A 238 -16.30 13.64 -20.81
C ALA A 238 -15.93 13.81 -22.29
N ARG A 239 -15.86 12.69 -23.02
CA ARG A 239 -15.52 12.67 -24.44
C ARG A 239 -16.50 11.82 -25.23
N VAL A 240 -16.63 12.14 -26.52
CA VAL A 240 -17.46 11.37 -27.48
C VAL A 240 -16.63 10.22 -28.05
N GLU A 241 -15.36 10.46 -28.33
CA GLU A 241 -14.44 9.46 -28.87
C GLU A 241 -14.05 8.45 -27.79
N VAL A 242 -14.28 7.17 -28.09
CA VAL A 242 -13.99 6.05 -27.19
C VAL A 242 -13.24 4.96 -27.95
N LYS A 243 -12.54 4.09 -27.23
CA LYS A 243 -11.81 2.95 -27.79
C LYS A 243 -12.59 1.66 -27.54
N LYS A 244 -12.42 0.68 -28.42
CA LYS A 244 -12.94 -0.68 -28.18
C LYS A 244 -12.37 -1.22 -26.86
N GLY A 245 -13.27 -1.68 -26.01
CA GLY A 245 -13.01 -2.17 -24.66
C GLY A 245 -13.10 -1.10 -23.58
N GLU A 246 -13.28 0.18 -23.90
CA GLU A 246 -13.56 1.18 -22.87
C GLU A 246 -14.97 0.98 -22.29
N VAL A 247 -15.05 1.21 -20.98
CA VAL A 247 -16.27 1.23 -20.19
C VAL A 247 -16.44 2.66 -19.68
N ALA A 248 -17.63 3.23 -19.89
CA ALA A 248 -17.90 4.61 -19.54
C ALA A 248 -19.23 4.76 -18.83
N TYR A 249 -19.36 5.80 -18.01
CA TYR A 249 -20.64 6.25 -17.50
C TYR A 249 -21.21 7.30 -18.43
N TRP A 250 -22.46 7.13 -18.86
CA TRP A 250 -23.18 8.07 -19.70
C TRP A 250 -24.12 8.95 -18.84
N PRO A 251 -23.79 10.25 -18.63
CA PRO A 251 -24.53 11.12 -17.71
C PRO A 251 -26.00 11.32 -18.06
N GLU A 252 -26.31 11.55 -19.34
CA GLU A 252 -27.67 11.82 -19.80
C GLU A 252 -28.59 10.60 -19.60
N GLY A 253 -28.07 9.40 -19.87
CA GLY A 253 -28.81 8.15 -19.74
C GLY A 253 -28.80 7.51 -18.36
N GLN A 254 -27.92 7.97 -17.45
CA GLN A 254 -27.63 7.31 -16.16
C GLN A 254 -27.28 5.84 -16.35
N CYS A 255 -26.42 5.57 -17.34
CA CYS A 255 -26.06 4.20 -17.73
C CYS A 255 -24.55 3.97 -17.61
N ILE A 256 -24.17 2.72 -17.40
CA ILE A 256 -22.84 2.24 -17.76
C ILE A 256 -22.93 1.70 -19.18
N CYS A 257 -21.93 2.06 -19.99
CA CYS A 257 -21.77 1.71 -21.39
C CYS A 257 -20.49 0.89 -21.56
N VAL A 258 -20.55 -0.16 -22.37
CA VAL A 258 -19.39 -0.97 -22.77
C VAL A 258 -19.30 -0.95 -24.29
N PHE A 259 -18.21 -0.38 -24.81
CA PHE A 259 -17.98 -0.22 -26.24
C PHE A 259 -17.13 -1.37 -26.78
N PHE A 260 -17.65 -2.15 -27.72
CA PHE A 260 -16.95 -3.30 -28.31
C PHE A 260 -16.92 -3.28 -29.85
N GLY A 261 -17.44 -2.22 -30.47
CA GLY A 261 -17.47 -2.07 -31.93
C GLY A 261 -18.06 -0.73 -32.36
N LYS A 262 -18.29 -0.58 -33.67
CA LYS A 262 -18.89 0.60 -34.28
C LYS A 262 -20.30 0.88 -33.73
N THR A 263 -20.55 2.10 -33.27
CA THR A 263 -21.91 2.57 -32.93
C THR A 263 -22.58 3.19 -34.16
N PRO A 264 -23.90 3.43 -34.17
CA PRO A 264 -24.57 4.07 -35.31
C PRO A 264 -24.05 5.47 -35.69
N VAL A 265 -23.44 6.20 -34.74
CA VAL A 265 -22.84 7.53 -34.99
C VAL A 265 -21.34 7.48 -35.29
N SER A 266 -20.72 6.30 -35.20
CA SER A 266 -19.32 6.12 -35.59
C SER A 266 -19.13 6.26 -37.09
N PRO A 267 -18.16 7.06 -37.57
CA PRO A 267 -17.89 7.20 -38.99
C PRO A 267 -17.30 5.92 -39.59
N SER A 268 -16.48 5.17 -38.83
CA SER A 268 -15.81 3.95 -39.28
C SER A 268 -15.74 2.89 -38.16
N GLU A 269 -15.19 1.70 -38.46
CA GLU A 269 -14.95 0.65 -37.45
C GLU A 269 -13.79 0.98 -36.50
N ASP A 270 -12.87 1.85 -36.90
CA ASP A 270 -11.68 2.21 -36.13
C ASP A 270 -11.91 3.45 -35.25
N GLU A 271 -12.98 4.20 -35.52
CA GLU A 271 -13.36 5.40 -34.80
C GLU A 271 -14.69 5.21 -34.06
N VAL A 272 -14.61 4.68 -32.85
CA VAL A 272 -15.78 4.43 -32.01
C VAL A 272 -16.23 5.72 -31.31
N ARG A 273 -17.52 6.04 -31.40
CA ARG A 273 -18.10 7.26 -30.82
C ARG A 273 -19.32 6.93 -29.97
N ALA A 274 -19.41 7.51 -28.79
CA ALA A 274 -20.65 7.52 -28.01
C ALA A 274 -21.68 8.46 -28.66
N TYR A 275 -22.96 8.32 -28.30
CA TYR A 275 -24.02 9.23 -28.79
C TYR A 275 -23.79 10.68 -28.34
N SER A 276 -23.41 10.87 -27.08
CA SER A 276 -23.02 12.14 -26.47
C SER A 276 -21.86 11.90 -25.48
N PRO A 277 -21.21 12.95 -24.93
CA PRO A 277 -20.02 12.78 -24.09
C PRO A 277 -20.22 11.82 -22.90
N VAL A 278 -19.28 10.90 -22.71
CA VAL A 278 -19.26 9.92 -21.62
C VAL A 278 -18.01 10.05 -20.76
N ASN A 279 -18.12 9.66 -19.49
CA ASN A 279 -17.01 9.63 -18.54
C ASN A 279 -16.37 8.23 -18.58
N VAL A 280 -15.24 8.07 -19.27
CA VAL A 280 -14.52 6.78 -19.34
C VAL A 280 -13.86 6.50 -17.99
N PHE A 281 -14.12 5.33 -17.40
CA PHE A 281 -13.64 5.00 -16.06
C PHE A 281 -13.10 3.57 -15.91
N ALA A 282 -13.24 2.70 -16.92
CA ALA A 282 -12.69 1.36 -16.88
C ALA A 282 -12.40 0.82 -18.28
N ARG A 283 -11.66 -0.30 -18.35
CA ARG A 283 -11.35 -1.01 -19.60
C ARG A 283 -11.46 -2.52 -19.42
N VAL A 284 -12.18 -3.16 -20.33
CA VAL A 284 -12.36 -4.61 -20.40
C VAL A 284 -11.02 -5.31 -20.57
N PHE A 285 -10.80 -6.42 -19.85
CA PHE A 285 -9.68 -7.32 -20.09
C PHE A 285 -9.95 -8.22 -21.29
N GLY A 286 -8.92 -8.44 -22.11
CA GLY A 286 -9.01 -9.31 -23.28
C GLY A 286 -9.83 -8.72 -24.41
N ASP A 287 -10.54 -9.58 -25.15
CA ASP A 287 -11.33 -9.18 -26.31
C ASP A 287 -12.71 -8.66 -25.90
N PRO A 288 -13.03 -7.37 -26.10
CA PRO A 288 -14.33 -6.81 -25.76
C PRO A 288 -15.47 -7.32 -26.67
N THR A 289 -15.17 -7.96 -27.82
CA THR A 289 -16.23 -8.42 -28.73
C THR A 289 -17.08 -9.56 -28.15
N VAL A 290 -16.67 -10.16 -27.03
CA VAL A 290 -17.49 -11.11 -26.25
C VAL A 290 -18.85 -10.53 -25.83
N PHE A 291 -18.94 -9.21 -25.63
CA PHE A 291 -20.20 -8.53 -25.33
C PHE A 291 -21.21 -8.59 -26.48
N LYS A 292 -20.81 -9.00 -27.70
CA LYS A 292 -21.75 -9.28 -28.80
C LYS A 292 -22.73 -10.41 -28.47
N ALA A 293 -22.39 -11.31 -27.54
CA ALA A 293 -23.26 -12.40 -27.12
C ALA A 293 -24.52 -11.92 -26.37
N LEU A 294 -24.46 -10.72 -25.76
CA LEU A 294 -25.58 -10.13 -25.05
C LEU A 294 -26.67 -9.63 -26.00
N LYS A 295 -27.92 -9.90 -25.61
CA LYS A 295 -29.14 -9.47 -26.27
C LYS A 295 -29.83 -8.41 -25.43
N GLU A 296 -30.63 -7.58 -26.09
CA GLU A 296 -31.48 -6.62 -25.39
C GLU A 296 -32.46 -7.35 -24.46
N GLY A 297 -32.57 -6.87 -23.22
CA GLY A 297 -33.36 -7.50 -22.16
C GLY A 297 -32.64 -8.58 -21.36
N ASP A 298 -31.42 -8.97 -21.74
CA ASP A 298 -30.59 -9.83 -20.90
C ASP A 298 -30.34 -9.14 -19.55
N GLU A 299 -30.33 -9.93 -18.49
CA GLU A 299 -29.94 -9.44 -17.18
C GLU A 299 -28.42 -9.32 -17.10
N ILE A 300 -27.94 -8.23 -16.51
CA ILE A 300 -26.52 -8.02 -16.23
C ILE A 300 -26.34 -7.60 -14.78
N VAL A 301 -25.34 -8.20 -14.13
CA VAL A 301 -24.89 -7.83 -12.80
C VAL A 301 -23.47 -7.28 -12.93
N VAL A 302 -23.21 -6.16 -12.28
CA VAL A 302 -21.86 -5.60 -12.15
C VAL A 302 -21.51 -5.56 -10.69
N GLU A 303 -20.35 -6.09 -10.34
CA GLU A 303 -19.84 -6.13 -8.96
C GLU A 303 -18.35 -5.79 -8.91
N SER A 304 -17.87 -5.34 -7.76
CA SER A 304 -16.43 -5.25 -7.49
C SER A 304 -15.87 -6.65 -7.29
N TYR A 305 -14.70 -6.93 -7.86
CA TYR A 305 -13.96 -8.18 -7.63
C TYR A 305 -13.48 -8.28 -6.17
#